data_AF-A0A6F8YW26-F1
#
_entry.id   AF-A0A6F8YW26-F1
#
_cell.length_a   1.000
_cell.length_b   1.000
_cell.length_c   1.000
_cell.angle_alpha   90.00
_cell.angle_beta   90.00
_cell.angle_gamma   90.00
#
_symmetry.space_group_name_H-M   'P 1'
#
loop_
_entity.id
_entity.type
_entity.pdbx_description
1 polymer ?
#
loop_
_entity_poly.entity_id
_entity_poly.type
_entity_poly.pdbx_seq_one_letter_code
_entity_poly.pdbx_strand_id
1 'polypeptide(L)'
;MTISLPEQVTSPAYREYVHYLRGKLVRAEAGLAATNDRYERARVHFDRTQARRGITPATDVVNYIDLKSSNPELRFWYARVEHFQREVAAYGTALTGLEAAHRMLGTDDNWMDDDPHLPRAD
;
A
#
# COMPACT_ATOMS: atom_id res chain seq x y z
N MET A 1 4.98 29.79 -28.23
CA MET A 1 6.09 29.23 -27.41
C MET A 1 5.61 27.88 -26.93
N THR A 2 6.07 26.80 -27.56
CA THR A 2 5.62 25.43 -27.30
C THR A 2 6.16 25.01 -25.95
N ILE A 3 5.30 24.89 -24.93
CA ILE A 3 5.70 24.31 -23.64
C ILE A 3 5.65 22.80 -23.86
N SER A 4 6.80 22.20 -24.13
CA SER A 4 6.93 20.75 -24.12
C SER A 4 6.53 20.23 -22.74
N LEU A 5 5.68 19.19 -22.70
CA LEU A 5 5.52 18.30 -21.55
C LEU A 5 6.89 18.09 -20.89
N PRO A 6 7.03 18.15 -19.55
CA PRO A 6 8.29 17.79 -18.92
C PRO A 6 8.62 16.36 -19.36
N GLU A 7 9.67 16.24 -20.18
CA GLU A 7 10.17 15.02 -20.85
C GLU A 7 10.33 13.83 -19.89
N GLN A 8 10.38 14.12 -18.58
CA GLN A 8 10.49 13.17 -17.49
C GLN A 8 9.26 12.26 -17.31
N VAL A 9 8.03 12.73 -17.51
CA VAL A 9 6.81 11.95 -17.17
C VAL A 9 6.39 10.98 -18.28
N THR A 10 6.87 11.21 -19.50
CA THR A 10 6.70 10.30 -20.64
C THR A 10 7.94 9.44 -20.90
N SER A 11 9.00 9.64 -20.11
CA SER A 11 10.27 8.91 -20.27
C SER A 11 10.10 7.40 -20.07
N PRO A 12 10.86 6.58 -20.81
CA PRO A 12 10.95 5.14 -20.56
C PRO A 12 11.29 4.82 -19.08
N ALA A 13 12.16 5.63 -18.46
CA ALA A 13 12.54 5.50 -17.06
C ALA A 13 11.36 5.65 -16.09
N TYR A 14 10.45 6.59 -16.32
CA TYR A 14 9.23 6.74 -15.52
C TYR A 14 8.35 5.50 -15.62
N ARG A 15 8.13 4.97 -16.83
CA ARG A 15 7.33 3.76 -17.05
C ARG A 15 7.94 2.55 -16.37
N GLU A 16 9.25 2.35 -16.51
CA GLU A 16 9.98 1.27 -15.84
C GLU A 16 9.87 1.38 -14.32
N TYR A 17 9.99 2.59 -13.76
CA TYR A 17 9.86 2.81 -12.33
C TYR A 17 8.44 2.52 -11.82
N VAL A 18 7.40 2.93 -12.54
CA VAL A 18 6.00 2.57 -12.24
C VAL A 18 5.79 1.06 -12.29
N HIS A 19 6.32 0.38 -13.30
CA HIS A 19 6.25 -1.08 -13.40
C HIS A 19 6.98 -1.77 -12.24
N TYR A 20 8.15 -1.26 -11.84
CA TYR A 20 8.89 -1.73 -10.68
C TYR A 20 8.06 -1.60 -9.39
N LEU A 21 7.47 -0.43 -9.14
CA LEU A 21 6.64 -0.20 -7.95
C LEU A 21 5.39 -1.08 -7.94
N ARG A 22 4.73 -1.27 -9.08
CA ARG A 22 3.60 -2.21 -9.21
C ARG A 22 4.03 -3.64 -8.90
N GLY A 23 5.17 -4.08 -9.42
CA GLY A 23 5.71 -5.40 -9.11
C GLY A 23 6.05 -5.58 -7.62
N LYS A 24 6.54 -4.51 -6.97
CA LYS A 24 6.78 -4.50 -5.52
C LYS A 24 5.49 -4.55 -4.71
N LEU A 25 4.48 -3.78 -5.10
CA LEU A 25 3.17 -3.78 -4.45
C LEU A 25 2.53 -5.19 -4.49
N VAL A 26 2.47 -5.81 -5.68
CA VAL A 26 1.91 -7.17 -5.83
C VAL A 26 2.63 -8.18 -4.96
N ARG A 27 3.98 -8.10 -4.88
CA ARG A 27 4.76 -8.98 -4.00
C ARG A 27 4.47 -8.73 -2.52
N ALA A 28 4.30 -7.47 -2.12
CA ALA A 28 3.97 -7.12 -0.75
C ALA A 28 2.55 -7.61 -0.37
N GLU A 29 1.57 -7.48 -1.26
CA GLU A 29 0.21 -7.99 -1.06
C GLU A 29 0.18 -9.51 -0.94
N ALA A 30 0.89 -10.23 -1.82
CA ALA A 30 1.02 -11.68 -1.72
C ALA A 30 1.72 -12.11 -0.42
N GLY A 31 2.76 -11.38 -0.02
CA GLY A 31 3.45 -11.57 1.26
C GLY A 31 2.54 -11.33 2.46
N LEU A 32 1.71 -10.29 2.42
CA LEU A 32 0.73 -9.97 3.46
C LEU A 32 -0.31 -11.08 3.60
N ALA A 33 -0.90 -11.54 2.50
CA ALA A 33 -1.89 -12.62 2.50
C ALA A 33 -1.30 -13.91 3.09
N ALA A 34 -0.13 -14.34 2.59
CA ALA A 34 0.52 -15.55 3.07
C ALA A 34 0.92 -15.47 4.55
N THR A 35 1.29 -14.28 5.03
CA THR A 35 1.67 -14.07 6.43
C THR A 35 0.45 -14.00 7.34
N ASN A 36 -0.64 -13.37 6.92
CA ASN A 36 -1.90 -13.36 7.66
C ASN A 36 -2.41 -14.79 7.90
N ASP A 37 -2.38 -15.64 6.88
CA ASP A 37 -2.78 -17.05 7.03
C ASP A 37 -1.92 -17.80 8.07
N ARG A 38 -0.61 -17.51 8.12
CA ARG A 38 0.30 -18.10 9.10
C ARG A 38 0.04 -17.57 10.51
N TYR A 39 -0.17 -16.26 10.64
CA TYR A 39 -0.55 -15.63 11.90
C TYR A 39 -1.85 -16.23 12.45
N GLU A 40 -2.89 -16.36 11.62
CA GLU A 40 -4.18 -16.90 12.06
C GLU A 40 -4.07 -18.37 12.47
N ARG A 41 -3.31 -19.20 11.74
CA ARG A 41 -3.05 -20.59 12.16
C ARG A 41 -2.33 -20.66 13.51
N ALA A 42 -1.30 -19.84 13.71
CA ALA A 42 -0.59 -19.77 14.98
C ALA A 42 -1.53 -19.30 16.10
N ARG A 43 -2.38 -18.30 15.83
CA ARG A 43 -3.37 -17.78 16.77
C ARG A 43 -4.38 -18.85 17.18
N VAL A 44 -4.93 -19.59 16.24
CA VAL A 44 -5.86 -20.71 16.51
C VAL A 44 -5.20 -21.78 17.37
N HIS A 45 -3.92 -22.10 17.09
CA HIS A 45 -3.16 -23.06 17.90
C HIS A 45 -2.94 -22.56 19.34
N PHE A 46 -2.55 -21.29 19.49
CA PHE A 46 -2.41 -20.64 20.79
C PHE A 46 -3.74 -20.65 21.56
N ASP A 47 -4.84 -20.21 20.93
CA ASP A 47 -6.17 -20.13 21.54
C ASP A 47 -6.64 -21.49 22.04
N ARG A 48 -6.44 -22.56 21.24
CA ARG A 48 -6.76 -23.94 21.66
C ARG A 48 -5.94 -24.38 22.86
N THR A 49 -4.66 -24.02 22.91
CA THR A 49 -3.76 -24.39 24.00
C THR A 49 -4.14 -23.69 25.31
N GLN A 50 -4.48 -22.40 25.26
CA GLN A 50 -4.91 -21.66 26.44
C GLN A 50 -6.30 -22.08 26.91
N ALA A 51 -7.23 -22.35 26.00
CA ALA A 51 -8.57 -22.83 26.34
C ALA A 51 -8.53 -24.14 27.14
N ARG A 52 -7.61 -25.07 26.81
CA ARG A 52 -7.37 -26.30 27.58
C ARG A 52 -6.88 -26.05 29.01
N ARG A 53 -6.32 -24.88 29.28
CA ARG A 53 -5.86 -24.43 30.60
C ARG A 53 -6.93 -23.58 31.32
N GLY A 54 -8.12 -23.43 30.75
CA GLY A 54 -9.16 -22.55 31.27
C GLY A 54 -8.88 -21.06 31.07
N ILE A 55 -7.83 -20.70 30.33
CA ILE A 55 -7.44 -19.31 30.06
C ILE A 55 -8.05 -18.91 28.71
N THR A 56 -9.09 -18.09 28.77
CA THR A 56 -9.77 -17.53 27.60
C THR A 56 -10.04 -16.05 27.83
N PRO A 57 -10.31 -15.26 26.79
CA PRO A 57 -10.71 -13.86 26.98
C PRO A 57 -11.94 -13.68 27.88
N ALA A 58 -12.83 -14.68 27.96
CA ALA A 58 -14.03 -14.62 28.78
C ALA A 58 -13.79 -15.00 30.25
N THR A 59 -12.80 -15.86 30.52
CA THR A 59 -12.54 -16.40 31.86
C THR A 59 -11.40 -15.69 32.58
N ASP A 60 -10.37 -15.28 31.83
CA ASP A 60 -9.17 -14.63 32.35
C ASP A 60 -8.46 -13.83 31.24
N VAL A 61 -9.03 -12.65 30.96
CA VAL A 61 -8.57 -11.78 29.85
C VAL A 61 -7.15 -11.27 30.06
N VAL A 62 -6.75 -11.01 31.32
CA VAL A 62 -5.43 -10.44 31.65
C VAL A 62 -4.36 -11.47 31.34
N ASN A 63 -4.47 -12.70 31.89
CA ASN A 63 -3.51 -13.75 31.58
C ASN A 63 -3.53 -14.14 30.10
N TYR A 64 -4.70 -14.12 29.46
CA TYR A 64 -4.78 -14.37 28.02
C TYR A 64 -3.95 -13.35 27.22
N ILE A 65 -4.08 -12.04 27.51
CA ILE A 65 -3.34 -10.98 26.82
C ILE A 65 -1.84 -11.08 27.13
N ASP A 66 -1.45 -11.30 28.38
CA ASP A 66 -0.04 -11.41 28.77
C ASP A 66 0.64 -12.61 28.08
N LEU A 67 -0.02 -13.76 28.04
CA LEU A 67 0.50 -14.95 27.35
C LEU A 67 0.50 -14.79 25.82
N LYS A 68 -0.50 -14.12 25.25
CA LYS A 68 -0.56 -13.86 23.81
C LYS A 68 0.53 -12.90 23.37
N SER A 69 0.74 -11.82 24.12
CA SER A 69 1.73 -10.79 23.84
C SER A 69 3.16 -11.28 24.03
N SER A 70 3.39 -12.23 24.94
CA SER A 70 4.71 -12.84 25.18
C SER A 70 5.00 -14.06 24.29
N ASN A 71 4.01 -14.58 23.56
CA ASN A 71 4.21 -15.74 22.69
C ASN A 71 5.15 -15.40 21.51
N PRO A 72 6.31 -16.09 21.37
CA PRO A 72 7.32 -15.73 20.37
C PRO A 72 6.84 -15.96 18.93
N GLU A 73 6.06 -17.00 18.69
CA GLU A 73 5.55 -17.32 17.35
C GLU A 73 4.52 -16.28 16.89
N LEU A 74 3.56 -15.91 17.75
CA LEU A 74 2.58 -14.87 17.42
C LEU A 74 3.25 -13.51 17.20
N ARG A 75 4.23 -13.14 18.04
CA ARG A 75 5.01 -11.90 17.85
C ARG A 75 5.75 -11.90 16.51
N PHE A 76 6.37 -13.02 16.15
CA PHE A 76 7.09 -13.15 14.88
C PHE A 76 6.16 -12.95 13.69
N TRP A 77 5.04 -13.68 13.64
CA TRP A 77 4.10 -13.56 12.53
C TRP A 77 3.45 -12.17 12.48
N TYR A 78 3.09 -11.61 13.63
CA TYR A 78 2.53 -10.27 13.71
C TYR A 78 3.51 -9.20 13.18
N ALA A 79 4.78 -9.25 13.59
CA ALA A 79 5.80 -8.35 13.08
C ALA A 79 5.98 -8.47 11.55
N ARG A 80 5.81 -9.67 11.00
CA ARG A 80 5.86 -9.90 9.56
C ARG A 80 4.62 -9.34 8.84
N VAL A 81 3.43 -9.42 9.45
CA VAL A 81 2.21 -8.77 8.95
C VAL A 81 2.42 -7.26 8.91
N GLU A 82 2.89 -6.66 10.00
CA GLU A 82 3.17 -5.22 10.04
C GLU A 82 4.17 -4.78 8.97
N HIS A 83 5.22 -5.57 8.75
CA HIS A 83 6.20 -5.30 7.71
C HIS A 83 5.56 -5.19 6.32
N PHE A 84 4.72 -6.16 5.94
CA PHE A 84 4.07 -6.13 4.64
C PHE A 84 2.97 -5.05 4.56
N GLN A 85 2.26 -4.77 5.65
CA GLN A 85 1.31 -3.65 5.69
C GLN A 85 2.01 -2.31 5.41
N ARG A 86 3.20 -2.09 6.00
CA ARG A 86 4.02 -0.90 5.72
C ARG A 86 4.48 -0.85 4.27
N GLU A 87 4.91 -1.98 3.69
CA GLU A 87 5.29 -2.05 2.28
C GLU A 87 4.12 -1.75 1.33
N VAL A 88 2.95 -2.36 1.56
CA VAL A 88 1.73 -2.11 0.78
C VAL A 88 1.36 -0.62 0.84
N ALA A 89 1.36 -0.03 2.04
CA ALA A 89 1.06 1.38 2.21
C ALA A 89 2.08 2.29 1.49
N ALA A 90 3.38 1.98 1.60
CA ALA A 90 4.44 2.77 1.00
C ALA A 90 4.39 2.73 -0.53
N TYR A 91 4.31 1.53 -1.14
CA TYR A 91 4.27 1.38 -2.59
C TYR A 91 2.94 1.90 -3.17
N GLY A 92 1.82 1.68 -2.48
CA GLY A 92 0.53 2.24 -2.86
C GLY A 92 0.54 3.76 -2.88
N THR A 93 1.04 4.39 -1.80
CA THR A 93 1.15 5.85 -1.71
C THR A 93 2.07 6.42 -2.78
N ALA A 94 3.21 5.77 -3.05
CA ALA A 94 4.12 6.19 -4.11
C ALA A 94 3.42 6.17 -5.49
N LEU A 95 2.69 5.09 -5.81
CA LEU A 95 1.95 5.00 -7.08
C LEU A 95 0.86 6.05 -7.19
N THR A 96 0.07 6.28 -6.13
CA THR A 96 -0.94 7.34 -6.10
C THR A 96 -0.33 8.73 -6.26
N GLY A 97 0.82 8.99 -5.64
CA GLY A 97 1.55 10.25 -5.78
C GLY A 97 2.05 10.48 -7.21
N LEU A 98 2.59 9.45 -7.85
CA LEU A 98 3.02 9.52 -9.26
C LEU A 98 1.84 9.78 -10.19
N GLU A 99 0.70 9.12 -9.97
CA GLU A 99 -0.52 9.34 -10.76
C GLU A 99 -1.07 10.76 -10.58
N ALA A 100 -1.06 11.29 -9.36
CA ALA A 100 -1.45 12.68 -9.08
C ALA A 100 -0.51 13.67 -9.79
N ALA A 101 0.80 13.47 -9.69
CA ALA A 101 1.79 14.31 -10.37
C ALA A 101 1.64 14.26 -11.90
N HIS A 102 1.39 13.07 -12.46
CA HIS A 102 1.14 12.91 -13.90
C HIS A 102 -0.09 13.70 -14.35
N ARG A 103 -1.19 13.67 -13.59
CA ARG A 103 -2.39 14.47 -13.89
C ARG A 103 -2.11 15.96 -13.81
N MET A 104 -1.47 16.42 -12.74
CA MET A 104 -1.17 17.86 -12.56
C MET A 104 -0.30 18.41 -13.69
N LEU A 105 0.74 17.66 -14.11
CA LEU A 105 1.65 18.08 -15.17
C LEU A 105 1.08 17.88 -16.58
N GLY A 106 -0.01 17.12 -16.74
CA GLY A 106 -0.69 16.89 -18.02
C GLY A 106 -1.90 17.81 -18.27
N THR A 107 -2.23 18.73 -17.36
CA THR A 107 -3.45 19.58 -17.44
C THR A 107 -3.19 20.97 -18.06
N ASP A 108 -1.95 21.32 -18.43
CA ASP A 108 -1.63 22.66 -18.94
C ASP A 108 -1.95 22.88 -20.44
N ASP A 109 -2.47 21.87 -21.17
CA ASP A 109 -2.68 21.93 -22.62
C ASP A 109 -4.14 22.23 -23.08
N ASN A 110 -5.06 22.66 -22.20
CA ASN A 110 -6.48 22.81 -22.60
C ASN A 110 -7.18 24.14 -22.22
N TRP A 111 -6.47 25.28 -22.24
CA TRP A 111 -7.11 26.60 -22.02
C TRP A 111 -6.90 27.64 -23.12
N MET A 112 -6.52 27.23 -24.34
CA MET A 112 -6.60 28.10 -25.51
C MET A 112 -6.95 27.29 -26.76
N ASP A 113 -8.24 27.00 -26.92
CA ASP A 113 -8.82 26.76 -28.24
C ASP A 113 -9.82 27.90 -28.49
N ASP A 114 -9.27 28.94 -29.13
CA ASP A 114 -9.89 29.99 -29.93
C ASP A 114 -11.35 30.39 -29.61
N ASP A 115 -11.45 31.49 -28.85
CA ASP A 115 -12.61 32.38 -28.78
C ASP A 115 -12.91 32.94 -30.19
N PRO A 116 -14.06 32.65 -30.84
CA PRO A 116 -14.33 32.99 -32.23
C PRO A 116 -14.70 34.47 -32.49
N HIS A 117 -14.41 35.39 -31.56
CA HIS A 117 -15.01 36.73 -31.55
C HIS A 117 -14.08 37.93 -31.83
N LEU A 118 -12.86 37.75 -32.32
CA LEU A 118 -12.03 38.91 -32.73
C LEU A 118 -12.18 39.19 -34.24
N PRO A 119 -12.75 40.36 -34.64
CA PRO A 119 -12.82 40.73 -36.05
C PRO A 119 -11.41 41.05 -36.57
N ARG A 120 -11.10 40.52 -37.76
CA ARG A 120 -9.90 40.92 -38.50
C ARG A 120 -10.05 42.36 -38.96
N ALA A 121 -9.18 43.23 -38.45
CA ALA A 121 -8.87 44.49 -39.10
C ALA A 121 -8.05 44.18 -40.37
N ASP A 122 -8.61 44.64 -41.47
CA ASP A 122 -8.13 44.88 -42.84
C ASP A 122 -6.65 44.62 -43.18
#